data_AF-A0A977PYS6-F1
#
_entry.id   AF-A0A977PYS6-F1
#
_cell.length_a   1.000
_cell.length_b   1.000
_cell.length_c   1.000
_cell.angle_alpha   90.00
_cell.angle_beta   90.00
_cell.angle_gamma   90.00
#
_symmetry.space_group_name_H-M   'P 1'
#
loop_
_entity.id
_entity.type
_entity.pdbx_description
1 polymer ?
#
loop_
_entity_poly.entity_id
_entity_poly.type
_entity_poly.pdbx_seq_one_letter_code
_entity_poly.pdbx_strand_id
1 'polypeptide(L)'
;MKISKEEKSKLGGKIMMVVEAFTQRPVTLWYTENDKSNDKIWCEELAAKLPENGLILVDMGFFSFVWFDLLTEAKKFFLTRFRAGTSYKTKQVLSQGSHYRDEIIIMGNYRSNPCKHPVRLVSVLWGTIWYQYLGLAEKS
;
A
#
# COMPACT_ATOMS: atom_id res chain seq x y z
N MET A 1 6.58 34.06 -42.83
CA MET A 1 7.21 33.34 -41.72
C MET A 1 6.14 32.45 -41.09
N LYS A 2 6.21 31.12 -41.28
CA LYS A 2 5.24 30.18 -40.67
C LYS A 2 5.51 30.14 -39.17
N ILE A 3 4.51 30.48 -38.36
CA ILE A 3 4.54 30.23 -36.92
C ILE A 3 4.58 28.71 -36.76
N SER A 4 5.71 28.16 -36.32
CA SER A 4 5.82 26.77 -35.93
C SER A 4 4.84 26.54 -34.79
N LYS A 5 3.95 25.56 -34.95
CA LYS A 5 3.09 25.01 -33.91
C LYS A 5 3.96 24.84 -32.65
N GLU A 6 3.67 25.58 -31.58
CA GLU A 6 4.22 25.27 -30.27
C GLU A 6 3.87 23.80 -29.99
N GLU A 7 4.87 22.92 -30.07
CA GLU A 7 4.77 21.63 -29.43
C GLU A 7 4.66 21.92 -27.95
N LYS A 8 3.42 21.94 -27.45
CA LYS A 8 3.15 21.84 -26.01
C LYS A 8 3.86 20.58 -25.55
N SER A 9 5.06 20.72 -25.00
CA SER A 9 5.77 19.63 -24.35
C SER A 9 4.82 19.11 -23.28
N LYS A 10 4.24 17.92 -23.51
CA LYS A 10 3.44 17.28 -22.49
C LYS A 10 4.42 16.99 -21.35
N LEU A 11 4.18 17.60 -20.19
CA LEU A 11 4.78 17.17 -18.93
C LEU A 11 4.26 15.76 -18.66
N GLY A 12 4.96 14.77 -19.21
CA GLY A 12 4.76 13.36 -18.95
C GLY A 12 5.54 12.93 -17.70
N GLY A 13 5.26 11.72 -17.25
CA GLY A 13 5.95 11.12 -16.11
C GLY A 13 5.04 10.89 -14.91
N LYS A 14 5.66 10.48 -13.80
CA LYS A 14 4.99 10.22 -12.53
C LYS A 14 5.69 10.95 -11.40
N ILE A 15 4.88 11.44 -10.47
CA ILE A 15 5.33 12.06 -9.22
C ILE A 15 4.86 11.16 -8.07
N MET A 16 5.76 10.91 -7.12
CA MET A 16 5.45 10.33 -5.83
C MET A 16 5.78 11.37 -4.76
N MET A 17 4.83 11.64 -3.87
CA MET A 17 5.05 12.55 -2.75
C MET A 17 4.74 11.81 -1.45
N VAL A 18 5.67 11.92 -0.50
CA VAL A 18 5.42 11.51 0.88
C VAL A 18 5.07 12.76 1.66
N VAL A 19 3.98 12.67 2.41
CA VAL A 19 3.55 13.70 3.34
C VAL A 19 3.47 13.11 4.74
N GLU A 20 3.66 13.95 5.74
CA GLU A 20 3.31 13.59 7.11
C GLU A 20 1.79 13.41 7.19
N ALA A 21 1.34 12.30 7.80
CA ALA A 21 -0.02 11.80 7.69
C ALA A 21 -1.09 12.79 8.19
N PHE A 22 -0.81 13.56 9.23
CA PHE A 22 -1.82 14.42 9.85
C PHE A 22 -1.74 15.89 9.40
N THR A 23 -0.53 16.41 9.25
CA THR A 23 -0.28 17.79 8.83
C THR A 23 -0.24 17.98 7.32
N GLN A 24 -0.16 16.87 6.57
CA GLN A 24 -0.03 16.86 5.11
C GLN A 24 1.21 17.64 4.61
N ARG A 25 2.21 17.83 5.48
CA ARG A 25 3.46 18.51 5.12
C ARG A 25 4.31 17.61 4.23
N PRO A 26 4.81 18.11 3.09
CA PRO A 26 5.73 17.34 2.24
C PRO A 26 6.99 16.93 3.00
N VAL A 27 7.34 15.66 2.91
CA VAL A 27 8.56 15.06 3.48
C VAL A 27 9.58 14.82 2.38
N THR A 28 9.15 14.26 1.25
CA THR A 28 10.01 14.01 0.09
C THR A 28 9.16 13.92 -1.17
N LEU A 29 9.78 14.23 -2.31
CA LEU A 29 9.17 14.10 -3.63
C LEU A 29 10.14 13.38 -4.55
N TRP A 30 9.59 12.49 -5.37
CA TRP A 30 10.30 11.87 -6.46
C TRP A 30 9.56 12.04 -7.77
N TYR A 31 10.34 12.08 -8.84
CA TYR A 31 9.84 12.22 -10.20
C TYR A 31 10.54 11.20 -11.11
N THR A 32 9.78 10.67 -12.05
CA THR A 32 10.31 9.90 -13.18
C THR A 32 9.66 10.36 -14.46
N GLU A 33 10.45 10.51 -15.52
CA GLU A 33 9.95 10.86 -16.86
C GLU A 33 9.15 9.72 -17.49
N ASN A 34 9.32 8.49 -17.00
CA ASN A 34 8.61 7.31 -17.50
C ASN A 34 7.18 7.25 -16.96
N ASP A 35 6.22 7.71 -17.75
CA ASP A 35 4.79 7.70 -17.45
C ASP A 35 4.16 6.30 -17.32
N LYS A 36 4.80 5.28 -17.92
CA LYS A 36 4.37 3.87 -17.85
C LYS A 36 4.92 3.12 -16.64
N SER A 37 5.74 3.77 -15.81
CA SER A 37 6.25 3.15 -14.58
C SER A 37 5.11 2.77 -13.63
N ASN A 38 5.25 1.66 -12.91
CA ASN A 38 4.31 1.34 -11.83
C ASN A 38 4.73 2.09 -10.55
N ASP A 39 3.82 2.25 -9.59
CA ASP A 39 4.12 3.02 -8.38
C ASP A 39 5.11 2.25 -7.46
N LYS A 40 5.25 0.95 -7.68
CA LYS A 40 6.12 0.04 -6.93
C LYS A 40 7.61 0.27 -7.16
N ILE A 41 8.00 1.08 -8.15
CA ILE A 41 9.40 1.50 -8.29
C ILE A 41 9.91 2.23 -7.03
N TRP A 42 9.01 2.85 -6.27
CA TRP A 42 9.34 3.60 -5.05
C TRP A 42 9.25 2.75 -3.77
N CYS A 43 8.88 1.47 -3.86
CA CYS A 43 8.66 0.61 -2.69
C CYS A 43 9.91 0.51 -1.79
N GLU A 44 11.09 0.30 -2.39
CA GLU A 44 12.34 0.18 -1.65
C GLU A 44 12.75 1.50 -1.02
N GLU A 45 12.65 2.61 -1.76
CA GLU A 45 13.00 3.94 -1.25
C GLU A 45 12.05 4.40 -0.12
N LEU A 46 10.75 4.12 -0.25
CA LEU A 46 9.77 4.38 0.81
C LEU A 46 10.07 3.55 2.06
N ALA A 47 10.35 2.26 1.88
CA ALA A 47 10.69 1.40 2.98
C ALA A 47 12.00 1.84 3.65
N ALA A 48 13.00 2.31 2.91
CA ALA A 48 14.25 2.81 3.47
C ALA A 48 14.06 4.10 4.29
N LYS A 49 13.20 5.02 3.83
CA LYS A 49 12.93 6.29 4.54
C LYS A 49 12.06 6.14 5.79
N LEU A 50 11.18 5.14 5.83
CA LEU A 50 10.31 4.92 6.99
C LEU A 50 11.15 4.39 8.17
N PRO A 51 11.12 4.99 9.36
CA PRO A 51 11.84 4.47 10.53
C PRO A 51 11.26 3.12 10.99
N GLU A 52 12.04 2.37 11.78
CA GLU A 52 11.49 1.20 12.52
C GLU A 52 10.30 1.66 13.37
N ASN A 53 9.24 0.85 13.42
CA ASN A 53 7.96 1.18 14.03
C ASN A 53 7.22 2.40 13.42
N GLY A 54 7.70 2.95 12.30
CA GLY A 54 6.98 3.96 11.53
C GLY A 54 5.75 3.38 10.83
N LEU A 55 4.72 4.21 10.65
CA LEU A 55 3.51 3.87 9.89
C LEU A 55 3.53 4.58 8.54
N ILE A 56 3.27 3.82 7.46
CA ILE A 56 3.01 4.38 6.14
C ILE A 56 1.57 4.10 5.66
N LEU A 57 0.93 5.14 5.13
CA LEU A 57 -0.38 5.08 4.50
C LEU A 57 -0.18 5.13 2.98
N VAL A 58 -0.66 4.12 2.28
CA VAL A 58 -0.50 4.03 0.81
C VAL A 58 -1.76 3.56 0.14
N ASP A 59 -1.98 4.04 -1.07
CA ASP A 59 -3.06 3.54 -1.91
C ASP A 59 -2.78 2.11 -2.42
N MET A 60 -3.72 1.60 -3.21
CA MET A 60 -3.70 0.23 -3.72
C MET A 60 -2.65 -0.01 -4.82
N GLY A 61 -2.05 1.03 -5.40
CA GLY A 61 -0.95 0.94 -6.37
C GLY A 61 0.28 0.22 -5.80
N PHE A 62 0.45 0.31 -4.48
CA PHE A 62 1.51 -0.35 -3.71
C PHE A 62 1.20 -1.77 -3.26
N PHE A 63 0.03 -2.32 -3.61
CA PHE A 63 -0.39 -3.65 -3.15
C PHE A 63 0.54 -4.75 -3.70
N SER A 64 1.44 -5.26 -2.85
CA SER A 64 2.53 -6.16 -3.24
C SER A 64 2.95 -7.06 -2.07
N PHE A 65 2.85 -8.38 -2.23
CA PHE A 65 3.22 -9.34 -1.19
C PHE A 65 4.68 -9.21 -0.76
N VAL A 66 5.59 -9.08 -1.73
CA VAL A 66 7.03 -8.88 -1.47
C VAL A 66 7.28 -7.63 -0.63
N TRP A 67 6.52 -6.57 -0.86
CA TRP A 67 6.69 -5.33 -0.12
C TRP A 67 6.10 -5.40 1.30
N PHE A 68 4.96 -6.08 1.46
CA PHE A 68 4.42 -6.36 2.79
C PHE A 68 5.37 -7.23 3.61
N ASP A 69 6.00 -8.23 2.99
CA ASP A 69 7.01 -9.07 3.64
C ASP A 69 8.23 -8.23 4.06
N LEU A 70 8.73 -7.38 3.16
CA LEU A 70 9.85 -6.46 3.43
C LEU A 70 9.56 -5.53 4.62
N LEU A 71 8.38 -4.89 4.64
CA LEU A 71 7.99 -4.01 5.74
C LEU A 71 7.83 -4.78 7.05
N THR A 72 7.29 -6.00 6.98
CA THR A 72 7.11 -6.86 8.16
C THR A 72 8.45 -7.28 8.76
N GLU A 73 9.40 -7.70 7.93
CA GLU A 73 10.76 -8.07 8.35
C GLU A 73 11.51 -6.88 8.97
N ALA A 74 11.29 -5.68 8.42
CA ALA A 74 11.86 -4.44 8.92
C ALA A 74 11.08 -3.81 10.10
N LYS A 75 10.05 -4.49 10.63
CA LYS A 75 9.15 -4.00 11.71
C LYS A 75 8.57 -2.61 11.42
N LYS A 76 8.07 -2.44 10.20
CA LYS A 76 7.45 -1.21 9.70
C LYS A 76 5.97 -1.43 9.52
N PHE A 77 5.16 -0.52 10.04
CA PHE A 77 3.71 -0.58 9.92
C PHE A 77 3.28 0.00 8.58
N PHE A 78 2.26 -0.61 8.00
CA PHE A 78 1.61 -0.12 6.80
C PHE A 78 0.10 -0.18 6.95
N LEU A 79 -0.58 0.69 6.23
CA LEU A 79 -2.02 0.63 6.03
C LEU A 79 -2.33 0.91 4.56
N THR A 80 -2.98 -0.02 3.90
CA THR A 80 -3.44 0.11 2.52
C THR A 80 -4.83 -0.48 2.35
N ARG A 81 -5.52 -0.11 1.28
CA ARG A 81 -6.78 -0.75 0.92
C ARG A 81 -6.53 -2.19 0.50
N PHE A 82 -7.39 -3.10 0.94
CA PHE A 82 -7.37 -4.48 0.48
C PHE A 82 -7.81 -4.55 -0.99
N ARG A 83 -7.06 -5.30 -1.81
CA ARG A 83 -7.36 -5.44 -3.24
C ARG A 83 -8.39 -6.54 -3.47
N ALA A 84 -9.53 -6.17 -4.05
CA ALA A 84 -10.58 -7.10 -4.45
C ALA A 84 -10.03 -8.25 -5.31
N GLY A 85 -10.51 -9.47 -5.06
CA GLY A 85 -10.05 -10.68 -5.74
C GLY A 85 -8.72 -11.26 -5.21
N THR A 86 -8.13 -10.69 -4.17
CA THR A 86 -6.95 -11.30 -3.51
C THR A 86 -7.38 -12.54 -2.73
N SER A 87 -6.77 -13.69 -3.03
CA SER A 87 -6.97 -14.92 -2.28
C SER A 87 -6.23 -14.88 -0.94
N TYR A 88 -6.91 -15.30 0.12
CA TYR A 88 -6.33 -15.43 1.46
C TYR A 88 -7.01 -16.56 2.25
N LYS A 89 -6.38 -16.95 3.36
CA LYS A 89 -6.97 -17.81 4.40
C LYS A 89 -6.88 -17.10 5.74
N THR A 90 -7.99 -17.07 6.48
CA THR A 90 -7.99 -16.61 7.86
C THR A 90 -7.17 -17.56 8.74
N LYS A 91 -6.18 -17.00 9.44
CA LYS A 91 -5.38 -17.71 10.46
C LYS A 91 -6.06 -17.60 11.82
N GLN A 92 -6.51 -16.41 12.19
CA GLN A 92 -7.16 -16.14 13.47
C GLN A 92 -8.09 -14.93 13.34
N VAL A 93 -9.27 -15.01 13.95
CA VAL A 93 -10.13 -13.84 14.16
C VAL A 93 -9.77 -13.22 15.51
N LEU A 94 -9.40 -11.94 15.51
CA LEU A 94 -9.05 -11.21 16.73
C LEU A 94 -10.30 -10.66 17.42
N SER A 95 -11.21 -10.08 16.62
CA SER A 95 -12.50 -9.59 17.09
C SER A 95 -13.47 -9.45 15.92
N GLN A 96 -14.78 -9.50 16.19
CA GLN A 96 -15.81 -9.28 15.18
C GLN A 96 -17.11 -8.78 15.82
N GLY A 97 -17.87 -8.02 15.05
CA GLY A 97 -19.20 -7.54 15.42
C GLY A 97 -20.06 -7.31 14.18
N SER A 98 -21.24 -6.70 14.39
CA SER A 98 -22.18 -6.43 13.29
C SER A 98 -21.62 -5.46 12.24
N HIS A 99 -20.66 -4.61 12.60
CA HIS A 99 -20.13 -3.57 11.74
C HIS A 99 -18.62 -3.64 11.51
N TYR A 100 -17.95 -4.67 12.02
CA TYR A 100 -16.50 -4.80 11.84
C TYR A 100 -16.04 -6.25 11.96
N ARG A 101 -14.87 -6.53 11.40
CA ARG A 101 -14.18 -7.80 11.55
C ARG A 101 -12.68 -7.57 11.47
N ASP A 102 -11.94 -8.14 12.41
CA ASP A 102 -10.51 -7.97 12.54
C ASP A 102 -9.83 -9.33 12.61
N GLU A 103 -8.94 -9.59 11.67
CA GLU A 103 -8.40 -10.92 11.40
C GLU A 103 -6.91 -10.88 11.10
N ILE A 104 -6.20 -11.93 11.52
CA ILE A 104 -4.91 -12.28 10.96
C ILE A 104 -5.14 -13.23 9.78
N ILE A 105 -4.64 -12.87 8.61
CA ILE A 105 -4.80 -13.61 7.36
C ILE A 105 -3.44 -13.99 6.75
N ILE A 106 -3.44 -15.03 5.93
CA ILE A 106 -2.32 -15.43 5.08
C ILE A 106 -2.75 -15.23 3.63
N MET A 107 -2.01 -14.42 2.87
CA MET A 107 -2.36 -14.03 1.50
C MET A 107 -1.56 -14.77 0.44
N GLY A 108 -2.12 -14.86 -0.77
CA GLY A 108 -1.44 -15.45 -1.91
C GLY A 108 -1.56 -16.97 -1.97
N ASN A 109 -2.55 -17.54 -1.28
CA ASN A 109 -2.93 -18.93 -1.50
C ASN A 109 -3.12 -19.17 -3.00
N TYR A 110 -2.47 -20.20 -3.53
CA TYR A 110 -2.48 -20.58 -4.95
C TYR A 110 -1.67 -19.67 -5.90
N ARG A 111 -0.76 -18.84 -5.38
CA ARG A 111 0.22 -18.08 -6.19
C ARG A 111 1.62 -18.70 -6.11
N SER A 112 2.42 -18.52 -7.16
CA SER A 112 3.83 -18.93 -7.20
C SER A 112 4.71 -18.19 -6.19
N ASN A 113 4.28 -16.99 -5.78
CA ASN A 113 4.97 -16.18 -4.77
C ASN A 113 3.95 -15.66 -3.74
N PRO A 114 3.58 -16.46 -2.72
CA PRO A 114 2.65 -16.04 -1.67
C PRO A 114 3.31 -15.03 -0.71
N CYS A 115 2.49 -14.32 0.08
CA CYS A 115 3.00 -13.50 1.17
C CYS A 115 3.55 -14.43 2.26
N LYS A 116 4.81 -14.25 2.63
CA LYS A 116 5.49 -15.12 3.60
C LYS A 116 5.01 -14.85 5.03
N HIS A 117 4.75 -13.59 5.34
CA HIS A 117 4.30 -13.17 6.66
C HIS A 117 2.78 -12.97 6.71
N PRO A 118 2.10 -13.44 7.78
CA PRO A 118 0.70 -13.09 8.00
C PRO A 118 0.52 -11.58 8.16
N VAL A 119 -0.64 -11.09 7.74
CA VAL A 119 -1.00 -9.67 7.82
C VAL A 119 -2.36 -9.51 8.50
N ARG A 120 -2.65 -8.32 9.00
CA ARG A 120 -3.94 -7.98 9.61
C ARG A 120 -4.89 -7.46 8.55
N LEU A 121 -6.09 -8.03 8.47
CA LEU A 121 -7.20 -7.56 7.66
C LEU A 121 -8.27 -6.99 8.59
N VAL A 122 -8.52 -5.69 8.45
CA VAL A 122 -9.59 -5.00 9.15
C VAL A 122 -10.68 -4.66 8.16
N SER A 123 -11.87 -5.23 8.37
CA SER A 123 -13.08 -4.96 7.61
C SER A 123 -14.03 -4.10 8.45
N VAL A 124 -14.57 -3.03 7.88
CA VAL A 124 -15.52 -2.12 8.55
C VAL A 124 -16.71 -1.90 7.64
N LEU A 125 -17.92 -2.06 8.18
CA LEU A 125 -19.16 -1.74 7.50
C LEU A 125 -19.47 -0.26 7.69
N TRP A 126 -19.60 0.47 6.59
CA TRP A 126 -20.06 1.84 6.58
C TRP A 126 -21.24 1.99 5.62
N GLY A 127 -22.41 2.33 6.16
CA GLY A 127 -23.67 2.21 5.43
C GLY A 127 -23.93 0.76 5.05
N THR A 128 -23.92 0.47 3.75
CA THR A 128 -24.09 -0.89 3.20
C THR A 128 -22.79 -1.45 2.61
N ILE A 129 -21.68 -0.72 2.72
CA ILE A 129 -20.41 -1.06 2.06
C ILE A 129 -19.40 -1.55 3.09
N TRP A 130 -18.84 -2.72 2.84
CA TRP A 130 -17.68 -3.23 3.58
C TRP A 130 -16.39 -2.66 3.00
N TYR A 131 -15.70 -1.85 3.80
CA TYR A 131 -14.36 -1.37 3.51
C TYR A 131 -13.35 -2.29 4.15
N GLN A 132 -12.28 -2.59 3.42
CA GLN A 132 -11.27 -3.55 3.84
C GLN A 132 -9.89 -2.92 3.77
N TYR A 133 -9.15 -3.02 4.86
CA TYR A 133 -7.83 -2.44 5.00
C TYR A 133 -6.85 -3.50 5.49
N LEU A 134 -5.65 -3.44 4.94
CA LEU A 134 -4.57 -4.35 5.23
C LEU A 134 -3.49 -3.61 6.04
N GLY A 135 -2.99 -4.24 7.08
CA GLY A 135 -1.85 -3.74 7.84
C GLY A 135 -0.98 -4.85 8.42
N LEU A 136 0.03 -4.43 9.17
CA LEU A 136 0.93 -5.35 9.85
C LEU A 136 0.17 -6.20 10.88
N ALA A 137 0.40 -7.51 10.91
CA ALA A 137 -0.02 -8.35 12.04
C ALA A 137 1.02 -8.22 13.15
N GLU A 138 0.59 -7.84 14.36
CA GLU A 138 1.48 -7.87 15.51
C GLU A 138 1.88 -9.32 15.82
N LYS A 139 3.13 -9.53 16.24
CA LYS A 139 3.57 -10.83 16.75
C LYS A 139 2.87 -11.06 18.09
N SER A 140 1.86 -11.92 18.08
CA SER A 140 1.30 -12.58 19.27
C SER A 140 2.35 -13.46 19.95
#